data_AF-A0A086M4B6-F1
#
_entry.id   AF-A0A086M4B6-F1
#
_cell.length_a   1.000
_cell.length_b   1.000
_cell.length_c   1.000
_cell.angle_alpha   90.00
_cell.angle_beta   90.00
_cell.angle_gamma   90.00
#
_symmetry.space_group_name_H-M   'P 1'
#
loop_
_entity.id
_entity.type
_entity.pdbx_description
1 polymer ?
#
loop_
_entity_poly.entity_id
_entity_poly.type
_entity_poly.pdbx_seq_one_letter_code
_entity_poly.pdbx_strand_id
1 'polypeptide(L)'
;MGHLSVFEDFVLPREIQPLLQDAPLSTDTTVDGIMLYWACRPFNLRSGRTRRSVDVPLVQSWYREHVPTNYPVKVRVSYQKLLKCWVLNHLHQRPPKSLKKRYLFRVFKSTKFFQCTELDWVEVGLQVARQGYNMLNLLIHRKNLNYLHLDYNFNLKPVKTLTTKERKKSRFGNAFHLCREILRLTKLVVDSHVQYRLGNVDAFQLADGLQYTFAHVGQLTGMYRYKYRLMRQVRMCKDLKHLIYYRFNTGPVGKGPGCGFWAPVWRVWLFFLRGVLPLLERWLGNLLARQFEGRVSKGVAKTVTKQRVESHFDLELRAAVMHDILDTMPEGVKANKARTILQHLSEAWRCWKANIPWKVPGLPAPVENMILRYVKMKADWWTNAAYYNRERIRRGATVDKTVCKKNLGRLTRLWLKAEQERQHAYLKDGPYITGEEAVAIYTTAVHWLESRKFTHIPFPPLNYKHDTKLLILALERLKELYSVKSRLNQVQREELGLIEQAYDNPHEALSRIKRHLLTQRAFKELTLEFMDLYSHLVPIYEVDPLEKITDAYLDQYLWYEADARHLFPNWVKPADSEPPPLLVYKFCQGINNLTDVWKTSDGEAVVLLETKYEKVRTKQRSDRLVCMCW
;
A
#
# COMPACT_ATOMS: atom_id res chain seq x y z
N MET A 1 -56.62 -33.15 -78.20
CA MET A 1 -56.43 -32.19 -79.31
C MET A 1 -55.55 -31.06 -78.79
N GLY A 2 -54.53 -30.65 -79.57
CA GLY A 2 -53.34 -29.95 -79.11
C GLY A 2 -53.57 -28.62 -78.39
N HIS A 3 -52.82 -28.42 -77.30
CA HIS A 3 -52.56 -27.08 -76.77
C HIS A 3 -51.53 -26.41 -77.68
N LEU A 4 -52.05 -25.63 -78.64
CA LEU A 4 -51.27 -24.67 -79.42
C LEU A 4 -50.59 -23.69 -78.47
N SER A 5 -49.27 -23.81 -78.37
CA SER A 5 -48.40 -22.75 -77.88
C SER A 5 -48.57 -21.54 -78.80
N VAL A 6 -49.15 -20.44 -78.30
CA VAL A 6 -49.38 -19.18 -79.05
C VAL A 6 -48.06 -18.51 -79.48
N PHE A 7 -46.91 -19.12 -79.21
CA PHE A 7 -45.57 -18.59 -79.47
C PHE A 7 -44.68 -19.48 -80.34
N GLU A 8 -45.17 -20.59 -80.90
CA GLU A 8 -44.33 -21.44 -81.79
C GLU A 8 -43.90 -20.72 -83.09
N ASP A 9 -44.67 -19.71 -83.53
CA ASP A 9 -44.36 -18.91 -84.74
C ASP A 9 -43.73 -17.53 -84.45
N PHE A 10 -43.41 -17.20 -83.20
CA PHE A 10 -42.77 -15.92 -82.86
C PHE A 10 -41.25 -16.00 -83.09
N VAL A 11 -40.79 -15.48 -84.23
CA VAL A 11 -39.37 -15.45 -84.62
C VAL A 11 -38.81 -14.04 -84.46
N LEU A 12 -37.73 -13.89 -83.69
CA LEU A 12 -37.01 -12.62 -83.59
C LEU A 12 -36.41 -12.24 -84.97
N PRO A 13 -36.47 -10.96 -85.39
CA PRO A 13 -35.79 -10.48 -86.59
C PRO A 13 -34.32 -10.93 -86.61
N ARG A 14 -33.80 -11.29 -87.80
CA ARG A 14 -32.43 -11.84 -87.98
C ARG A 14 -31.32 -10.91 -87.48
N GLU A 15 -31.63 -9.64 -87.29
CA GLU A 15 -30.75 -8.59 -86.77
C GLU A 15 -30.63 -8.62 -85.23
N ILE A 16 -31.52 -9.32 -84.53
CA ILE A 16 -31.52 -9.41 -83.07
C ILE A 16 -30.61 -10.57 -82.64
N GLN A 17 -29.41 -10.22 -82.21
CA GLN A 17 -28.43 -11.10 -81.59
C GLN A 17 -28.29 -10.81 -80.10
N PRO A 18 -27.77 -11.75 -79.29
CA PRO A 18 -27.40 -11.47 -77.91
C PRO A 18 -26.47 -10.25 -77.82
N LEU A 19 -26.75 -9.32 -76.90
CA LEU A 19 -26.12 -7.99 -76.80
C LEU A 19 -24.57 -7.96 -76.80
N LEU A 20 -23.90 -9.05 -76.42
CA LEU A 20 -22.44 -9.14 -76.33
C LEU A 20 -21.92 -10.45 -76.97
N GLN A 21 -22.49 -10.86 -78.11
CA GLN A 21 -22.07 -12.10 -78.80
C GLN A 21 -20.59 -12.09 -79.23
N ASP A 22 -20.04 -10.92 -79.55
CA ASP A 22 -18.64 -10.75 -79.97
C ASP A 22 -17.63 -10.73 -78.81
N ALA A 23 -18.09 -10.55 -77.57
CA ALA A 23 -17.22 -10.46 -76.41
C ALA A 23 -17.09 -11.84 -75.72
N PRO A 24 -15.87 -12.30 -75.40
CA PRO A 24 -15.69 -13.56 -74.69
C PRO A 24 -16.23 -13.45 -73.25
N LEU A 25 -16.82 -14.54 -72.75
CA LEU A 25 -17.40 -14.62 -71.40
C LEU A 25 -16.36 -14.37 -70.28
N SER A 26 -15.10 -14.77 -70.51
CA SER A 26 -14.00 -14.57 -69.58
C SER A 26 -12.72 -14.19 -70.33
N THR A 27 -11.97 -13.24 -69.77
CA THR A 27 -10.61 -12.87 -70.20
C THR A 27 -9.56 -13.39 -69.21
N ASP A 28 -8.28 -13.37 -69.59
CA ASP A 28 -7.15 -13.79 -68.74
C ASP A 28 -7.12 -13.09 -67.37
N THR A 29 -7.63 -11.85 -67.30
CA THR A 29 -7.63 -11.04 -66.06
C THR A 29 -8.95 -11.12 -65.29
N THR A 30 -9.96 -11.80 -65.81
CA THR A 30 -11.29 -11.87 -65.17
C THR A 30 -11.21 -12.59 -63.83
N VAL A 31 -10.46 -13.70 -63.75
CA VAL A 31 -10.27 -14.46 -62.51
C VAL A 31 -9.53 -13.62 -61.46
N ASP A 32 -8.43 -12.98 -61.84
CA ASP A 32 -7.67 -12.10 -60.93
C ASP A 32 -8.50 -10.91 -60.45
N GLY A 33 -9.31 -10.33 -61.33
CA GLY A 33 -10.26 -9.26 -60.99
C GLY A 33 -11.30 -9.69 -59.96
N ILE A 34 -11.85 -10.90 -60.12
CA ILE A 34 -12.78 -11.50 -59.15
C ILE A 34 -12.05 -11.79 -57.83
N MET A 35 -10.80 -12.26 -57.85
CA MET A 35 -10.02 -12.50 -56.63
C MET A 35 -9.72 -11.20 -55.86
N LEU A 36 -9.39 -10.11 -56.56
CA LEU A 36 -9.19 -8.79 -55.95
C LEU A 36 -10.46 -8.23 -55.31
N TYR A 37 -11.64 -8.55 -55.87
CA TYR A 37 -12.91 -8.14 -55.29
C TYR A 37 -13.09 -8.67 -53.84
N TRP A 38 -12.65 -9.90 -53.59
CA TRP A 38 -12.69 -10.54 -52.26
C TRP A 38 -11.46 -10.26 -51.38
N ALA A 39 -10.50 -9.48 -51.85
CA ALA A 39 -9.27 -9.20 -51.09
C ALA A 39 -9.52 -8.30 -49.87
N CYS A 40 -8.64 -8.41 -48.87
CA CYS A 40 -8.69 -7.50 -47.72
C CYS A 40 -8.22 -6.10 -48.12
N ARG A 41 -8.78 -5.06 -47.47
CA ARG A 41 -8.24 -3.69 -47.56
C ARG A 41 -6.74 -3.72 -47.15
N PRO A 42 -5.82 -3.21 -47.97
CA PRO A 42 -6.01 -2.21 -49.04
C PRO A 42 -6.19 -2.73 -50.48
N PHE A 43 -6.18 -4.04 -50.73
CA PHE A 43 -6.06 -4.60 -52.08
C PHE A 43 -7.37 -4.64 -52.88
N ASN A 44 -8.53 -4.50 -52.23
CA ASN A 44 -9.84 -4.47 -52.88
C ASN A 44 -10.22 -3.12 -53.52
N LEU A 45 -9.32 -2.14 -53.52
CA LEU A 45 -9.57 -0.80 -54.06
C LEU A 45 -8.59 -0.50 -55.20
N ARG A 46 -9.11 0.05 -56.31
CA ARG A 46 -8.28 0.50 -57.45
C ARG A 46 -7.48 1.77 -57.14
N SER A 47 -7.99 2.64 -56.27
CA SER A 47 -7.35 3.90 -55.90
C SER A 47 -7.56 4.24 -54.42
N GLY A 48 -6.68 5.06 -53.84
CA GLY A 48 -6.74 5.43 -52.44
C GLY A 48 -5.82 6.58 -52.07
N ARG A 49 -5.90 7.03 -50.82
CA ARG A 49 -5.00 8.07 -50.28
C ARG A 49 -3.73 7.47 -49.72
N THR A 50 -2.59 8.07 -50.03
CA THR A 50 -1.30 7.72 -49.42
C THR A 50 -1.39 7.88 -47.90
N ARG A 51 -0.90 6.88 -47.18
CA ARG A 51 -0.86 6.86 -45.71
C ARG A 51 0.57 6.95 -45.23
N ARG A 52 0.77 7.48 -44.02
CA ARG A 52 2.09 7.46 -43.38
C ARG A 52 2.46 6.01 -43.05
N SER A 53 3.74 5.67 -43.18
CA SER A 53 4.27 4.33 -42.82
C SER A 53 3.90 3.90 -41.40
N VAL A 54 3.89 4.84 -40.45
CA VAL A 54 3.51 4.58 -39.04
C VAL A 54 2.03 4.20 -38.87
N ASP A 55 1.15 4.66 -39.76
CA ASP A 55 -0.29 4.42 -39.67
C ASP A 55 -0.71 3.06 -40.26
N VAL A 56 0.22 2.31 -40.87
CA VAL A 56 -0.02 1.00 -41.48
C VAL A 56 0.40 -0.13 -40.52
N PRO A 57 -0.56 -0.89 -39.95
CA PRO A 57 -0.26 -1.97 -39.03
C PRO A 57 -0.20 -3.34 -39.72
N LEU A 58 1.00 -3.78 -40.09
CA LEU A 58 1.20 -5.03 -40.83
C LEU A 58 0.68 -6.30 -40.12
N VAL A 59 0.81 -6.37 -38.80
CA VAL A 59 0.50 -7.57 -38.00
C VAL A 59 -0.84 -7.50 -37.29
N GLN A 60 -1.69 -6.51 -37.62
CA GLN A 60 -2.93 -6.29 -36.86
C GLN A 60 -3.97 -7.37 -37.06
N SER A 61 -4.10 -7.93 -38.27
CA SER A 61 -5.01 -9.06 -38.51
C SER A 61 -4.62 -10.28 -37.67
N TRP A 62 -3.32 -10.56 -37.57
CA TRP A 62 -2.82 -11.79 -36.94
C TRP A 62 -3.28 -11.97 -35.49
N TYR A 63 -3.28 -10.92 -34.67
CA TYR A 63 -3.72 -11.03 -33.26
C TYR A 63 -5.21 -10.70 -33.05
N ARG A 64 -5.93 -10.34 -34.11
CA ARG A 64 -7.40 -10.21 -34.09
C ARG A 64 -8.07 -11.56 -34.32
N GLU A 65 -7.41 -12.45 -35.04
CA GLU A 65 -7.82 -13.85 -35.21
C GLU A 65 -7.48 -14.69 -33.98
N HIS A 66 -8.15 -15.84 -33.87
CA HIS A 66 -7.85 -16.81 -32.83
C HIS A 66 -6.45 -17.40 -33.00
N VAL A 67 -5.75 -17.56 -31.87
CA VAL A 67 -4.42 -18.17 -31.85
C VAL A 67 -4.53 -19.69 -32.11
N PRO A 68 -3.63 -20.28 -32.92
CA PRO A 68 -3.57 -21.74 -33.07
C PRO A 68 -3.38 -22.45 -31.72
N THR A 69 -4.07 -23.57 -31.52
CA THR A 69 -4.03 -24.35 -30.27
C THR A 69 -2.64 -24.89 -29.95
N ASN A 70 -1.85 -25.21 -30.97
CA ASN A 70 -0.49 -25.76 -30.87
C ASN A 70 0.54 -24.74 -30.33
N TYR A 71 0.18 -23.46 -30.21
CA TYR A 71 1.11 -22.45 -29.70
C TYR A 71 1.25 -22.50 -28.17
N PRO A 72 2.46 -22.30 -27.64
CA PRO A 72 2.70 -22.36 -26.21
C PRO A 72 1.99 -21.21 -25.48
N VAL A 73 1.73 -21.41 -24.18
CA VAL A 73 1.01 -20.47 -23.30
C VAL A 73 1.54 -19.04 -23.41
N LYS A 74 2.87 -18.85 -23.48
CA LYS A 74 3.49 -17.51 -23.60
C LYS A 74 2.99 -16.73 -24.82
N VAL A 75 2.75 -17.39 -25.95
CA VAL A 75 2.28 -16.75 -27.19
C VAL A 75 0.80 -16.47 -27.10
N ARG A 76 0.01 -17.41 -26.58
CA ARG A 76 -1.43 -17.24 -26.34
C ARG A 76 -1.73 -16.03 -25.44
N VAL A 77 -0.94 -15.85 -24.37
CA VAL A 77 -1.02 -14.66 -23.51
C VAL A 77 -0.63 -13.38 -24.25
N SER A 78 0.35 -13.42 -25.15
CA SER A 78 0.72 -12.26 -25.98
C SER A 78 -0.38 -11.86 -26.96
N TYR A 79 -1.07 -12.80 -27.59
CA TYR A 79 -2.26 -12.52 -28.40
C TYR A 79 -3.34 -11.81 -27.57
N GLN A 80 -3.67 -12.35 -26.40
CA GLN A 80 -4.65 -11.74 -25.49
C GLN A 80 -4.27 -10.31 -25.08
N LYS A 81 -3.00 -10.06 -24.77
CA LYS A 81 -2.51 -8.72 -24.39
C LYS A 81 -2.54 -7.71 -25.54
N LEU A 82 -2.20 -8.14 -26.75
CA LEU A 82 -2.28 -7.30 -27.95
C LEU A 82 -3.74 -6.97 -28.28
N LEU A 83 -4.62 -7.97 -28.21
CA LEU A 83 -6.07 -7.78 -28.38
C LEU A 83 -6.64 -6.83 -27.31
N LYS A 84 -6.26 -7.01 -26.03
CA LYS A 84 -6.62 -6.08 -24.95
C LYS A 84 -6.20 -4.65 -25.26
N CYS A 85 -4.97 -4.44 -25.75
CA CYS A 85 -4.50 -3.11 -26.14
C CYS A 85 -5.32 -2.54 -27.31
N TRP A 86 -5.66 -3.38 -28.29
CA TRP A 86 -6.51 -2.99 -29.41
C TRP A 86 -7.91 -2.57 -28.95
N VAL A 87 -8.58 -3.38 -28.12
CA VAL A 87 -9.89 -3.05 -27.54
C VAL A 87 -9.85 -1.77 -26.73
N LEU A 88 -8.85 -1.61 -25.84
CA LEU A 88 -8.70 -0.40 -25.02
C LEU A 88 -8.48 0.88 -25.84
N ASN A 89 -7.84 0.77 -27.02
CA ASN A 89 -7.66 1.90 -27.90
C ASN A 89 -8.97 2.32 -28.58
N HIS A 90 -9.84 1.36 -28.95
CA HIS A 90 -11.14 1.62 -29.55
C HIS A 90 -12.17 2.10 -28.51
N LEU A 91 -12.20 1.49 -27.32
CA LEU A 91 -13.10 1.87 -26.24
C LEU A 91 -12.90 3.32 -25.78
N HIS A 92 -11.66 3.79 -25.75
CA HIS A 92 -11.32 5.16 -25.35
C HIS A 92 -11.10 6.10 -26.54
N GLN A 93 -11.44 5.67 -27.77
CA GLN A 93 -11.32 6.53 -28.95
C GLN A 93 -12.36 7.65 -28.87
N ARG A 94 -11.87 8.89 -28.86
CA ARG A 94 -12.71 10.09 -28.98
C ARG A 94 -12.43 10.76 -30.33
N PRO A 95 -13.43 11.37 -30.98
CA PRO A 95 -13.20 12.12 -32.21
C PRO A 95 -12.15 13.21 -31.95
N PRO A 96 -11.19 13.42 -32.86
CA PRO A 96 -10.18 14.45 -32.68
C PRO A 96 -10.84 15.83 -32.63
N LYS A 97 -10.56 16.61 -31.58
CA LYS A 97 -11.06 17.98 -31.47
C LYS A 97 -10.47 18.83 -32.60
N SER A 98 -11.32 19.67 -33.22
CA SER A 98 -10.84 20.67 -34.15
C SER A 98 -9.94 21.66 -33.40
N LEU A 99 -8.69 21.79 -33.83
CA LEU A 99 -7.69 22.67 -33.24
C LEU A 99 -7.04 23.50 -34.34
N LYS A 100 -6.61 24.72 -34.02
CA LYS A 100 -5.82 25.55 -34.94
C LYS A 100 -4.53 24.81 -35.31
N LYS A 101 -4.31 24.59 -36.61
CA LYS A 101 -3.12 23.90 -37.13
C LYS A 101 -1.88 24.77 -36.85
N ARG A 102 -0.95 24.27 -36.04
CA ARG A 102 0.34 24.90 -35.76
C ARG A 102 1.46 24.12 -36.44
N TYR A 103 2.17 24.74 -37.37
CA TYR A 103 3.23 24.11 -38.16
C TYR A 103 4.61 24.58 -37.69
N LEU A 104 5.21 23.86 -36.73
CA LEU A 104 6.46 24.26 -36.08
C LEU A 104 7.62 24.48 -37.07
N PHE A 105 7.84 23.54 -38.00
CA PHE A 105 8.94 23.67 -38.96
C PHE A 105 8.71 24.75 -40.02
N ARG A 106 7.46 25.11 -40.34
CA ARG A 106 7.18 26.27 -41.21
C ARG A 106 7.56 27.58 -40.52
N VAL A 107 7.27 27.67 -39.22
CA VAL A 107 7.67 28.83 -38.40
C VAL A 107 9.19 28.91 -38.31
N PHE A 108 9.89 27.79 -38.08
CA PHE A 108 11.36 27.79 -38.05
C PHE A 108 11.95 28.21 -39.39
N LYS A 109 11.47 27.66 -40.51
CA LYS A 109 11.94 28.03 -41.86
C LYS A 109 11.72 29.50 -42.21
N SER A 110 10.69 30.15 -41.66
CA SER A 110 10.47 31.59 -41.88
C SER A 110 11.47 32.49 -41.16
N THR A 111 12.26 31.96 -40.21
CA THR A 111 13.27 32.75 -39.50
C THR A 111 14.63 32.63 -40.18
N LYS A 112 15.46 33.67 -40.05
CA LYS A 112 16.84 33.69 -40.59
C LYS A 112 17.78 32.63 -39.99
N PHE A 113 17.41 32.02 -38.86
CA PHE A 113 18.26 31.08 -38.12
C PHE A 113 18.22 29.65 -38.68
N PHE A 114 17.28 29.31 -39.56
CA PHE A 114 17.13 27.97 -40.12
C PHE A 114 17.19 27.99 -41.64
N GLN A 115 18.02 27.10 -42.19
CA GLN A 115 18.16 26.87 -43.63
C GLN A 115 17.62 25.48 -44.00
N CYS A 116 17.35 25.23 -45.28
CA CYS A 116 16.90 23.94 -45.79
C CYS A 116 17.94 23.37 -46.76
N THR A 117 18.23 22.09 -46.61
CA THR A 117 19.13 21.33 -47.49
C THR A 117 18.64 19.88 -47.58
N GLU A 118 19.14 19.13 -48.55
CA GLU A 118 18.89 17.69 -48.72
C GLU A 118 20.18 16.92 -48.39
N LEU A 119 20.09 15.95 -47.49
CA LEU A 119 21.24 15.20 -46.95
C LEU A 119 20.89 13.73 -46.80
N ASP A 120 21.92 12.87 -46.76
CA ASP A 120 21.75 11.44 -46.47
C ASP A 120 21.21 11.24 -45.04
N TRP A 121 20.31 10.26 -44.87
CA TRP A 121 19.68 9.95 -43.59
C TRP A 121 20.72 9.58 -42.52
N VAL A 122 21.78 8.85 -42.89
CA VAL A 122 22.85 8.46 -41.96
C VAL A 122 23.65 9.68 -41.52
N GLU A 123 23.91 10.62 -42.43
CA GLU A 123 24.60 11.86 -42.13
C GLU A 123 23.79 12.69 -41.12
N VAL A 124 22.49 12.88 -41.36
CA VAL A 124 21.59 13.58 -40.43
C VAL A 124 21.54 12.87 -39.08
N GLY A 125 21.50 11.53 -39.07
CA GLY A 125 21.52 10.73 -37.84
C GLY A 125 22.77 10.96 -37.00
N LEU A 126 23.95 11.00 -37.64
CA LEU A 126 25.23 11.30 -36.98
C LEU A 126 25.28 12.74 -36.45
N GLN A 127 24.76 13.70 -37.21
CA GLN A 127 24.65 15.09 -36.78
C GLN A 127 23.75 15.22 -35.53
N VAL A 128 22.58 14.57 -35.51
CA VAL A 128 21.67 14.57 -34.36
C VAL A 128 22.32 13.95 -33.12
N ALA A 129 23.04 12.84 -33.28
CA ALA A 129 23.76 12.21 -32.17
C ALA A 129 24.86 13.12 -31.60
N ARG A 130 25.65 13.76 -32.47
CA ARG A 130 26.70 14.71 -32.08
C ARG A 130 26.13 15.93 -31.37
N GLN A 131 25.06 16.52 -31.93
CA GLN A 131 24.37 17.67 -31.33
C GLN A 131 23.80 17.30 -29.96
N GLY A 132 23.13 16.15 -29.84
CA GLY A 132 22.59 15.67 -28.56
C GLY A 132 23.68 15.46 -27.50
N TYR A 133 24.82 14.88 -27.86
CA TYR A 133 25.97 14.74 -26.96
C TYR A 133 26.50 16.10 -26.50
N ASN A 134 26.75 17.01 -27.44
CA ASN A 134 27.25 18.36 -27.14
C ASN A 134 26.29 19.14 -26.25
N MET A 135 24.98 19.10 -26.52
CA MET A 135 23.96 19.76 -25.70
C MET A 135 23.97 19.27 -24.24
N LEU A 136 24.04 17.96 -24.04
CA LEU A 136 24.08 17.39 -22.69
C LEU A 136 25.39 17.69 -21.98
N ASN A 137 26.51 17.63 -22.71
CA ASN A 137 27.83 17.92 -22.14
C ASN A 137 27.96 19.40 -21.75
N LEU A 138 27.51 20.32 -22.60
CA LEU A 138 27.43 21.75 -22.30
C LEU A 138 26.61 22.01 -21.03
N LEU A 139 25.52 21.27 -20.81
CA LEU A 139 24.72 21.40 -19.59
C LEU A 139 25.45 20.88 -18.34
N ILE A 140 26.27 19.83 -18.46
CA ILE A 140 27.12 19.32 -17.37
C ILE A 140 28.16 20.37 -17.00
N HIS A 141 28.87 20.91 -18.01
CA HIS A 141 29.87 21.96 -17.81
C HIS A 141 29.27 23.26 -17.28
N ARG A 142 28.10 23.69 -17.78
CA ARG A 142 27.39 24.89 -17.30
C ARG A 142 27.00 24.80 -15.82
N LYS A 143 26.84 23.58 -15.27
CA LYS A 143 26.60 23.35 -13.85
C LYS A 143 27.87 23.19 -13.01
N ASN A 144 29.04 23.34 -13.62
CA ASN A 144 30.36 23.14 -13.02
C ASN A 144 30.45 21.75 -12.36
N LEU A 145 30.19 20.70 -13.15
CA LEU A 145 30.21 19.29 -12.73
C LEU A 145 31.38 18.54 -13.39
N ASN A 146 32.60 19.03 -13.21
CA ASN A 146 33.81 18.52 -13.86
C ASN A 146 34.17 17.07 -13.47
N TYR A 147 33.58 16.57 -12.39
CA TYR A 147 33.74 15.19 -11.89
C TYR A 147 32.74 14.21 -12.50
N LEU A 148 31.94 14.64 -13.48
CA LEU A 148 31.09 13.79 -14.29
C LEU A 148 31.55 13.79 -15.74
N HIS A 149 31.64 12.60 -16.32
CA HIS A 149 31.95 12.40 -17.72
C HIS A 149 30.76 11.72 -18.42
N LEU A 150 30.32 12.30 -19.54
CA LEU A 150 29.37 11.68 -20.45
C LEU A 150 30.17 11.03 -21.57
N ASP A 151 30.04 9.72 -21.76
CA ASP A 151 30.67 9.04 -22.90
C ASP A 151 29.82 9.18 -24.18
N TYR A 152 30.41 8.87 -25.34
CA TYR A 152 29.73 8.96 -26.65
C TYR A 152 28.56 7.98 -26.82
N ASN A 153 28.46 6.97 -25.94
CA ASN A 153 27.33 6.04 -25.85
C ASN A 153 26.27 6.50 -24.83
N PHE A 154 26.37 7.75 -24.37
CA PHE A 154 25.45 8.40 -23.46
C PHE A 154 25.38 7.75 -22.06
N ASN A 155 26.44 7.09 -21.60
CA ASN A 155 26.59 6.73 -20.20
C ASN A 155 27.19 7.91 -19.43
N LEU A 156 26.58 8.24 -18.29
CA LEU A 156 27.11 9.25 -17.37
C LEU A 156 27.85 8.52 -16.24
N LYS A 157 29.15 8.76 -16.14
CA LYS A 157 30.04 8.13 -15.15
C LYS A 157 30.71 9.19 -14.28
N PRO A 158 30.89 8.96 -12.97
CA PRO A 158 31.75 9.80 -12.16
C PRO A 158 33.21 9.52 -12.51
N VAL A 159 34.04 10.57 -12.57
CA VAL A 159 35.49 10.45 -12.82
C VAL A 159 36.23 9.98 -11.55
N LYS A 160 35.69 10.34 -10.38
CA LYS A 160 36.22 10.00 -9.06
C LYS A 160 35.08 9.67 -8.10
N THR A 161 35.39 9.09 -6.95
CA THR A 161 34.42 8.94 -5.86
C THR A 161 33.94 10.30 -5.38
N LEU A 162 32.63 10.53 -5.42
CA LEU A 162 32.03 11.83 -5.12
C LEU A 162 31.78 12.01 -3.62
N THR A 163 32.11 13.19 -3.11
CA THR A 163 31.70 13.62 -1.77
C THR A 163 30.17 13.75 -1.68
N THR A 164 29.62 13.79 -0.47
CA THR A 164 28.16 13.97 -0.27
C THR A 164 27.64 15.28 -0.87
N LYS A 165 28.44 16.36 -0.85
CA LYS A 165 28.13 17.67 -1.45
C LYS A 165 28.11 17.59 -2.98
N GLU A 166 29.14 17.01 -3.58
CA GLU A 166 29.20 16.78 -5.04
C GLU A 166 28.06 15.89 -5.52
N ARG A 167 27.76 14.80 -4.80
CA ARG A 167 26.64 13.89 -5.12
C ARG A 167 25.28 14.58 -5.05
N LYS A 168 25.06 15.46 -4.07
CA LYS A 168 23.82 16.26 -3.98
C LYS A 168 23.71 17.27 -5.12
N LYS A 169 24.81 17.94 -5.49
CA LYS A 169 24.86 18.94 -6.57
C LYS A 169 24.65 18.32 -7.96
N SER A 170 25.28 17.18 -8.20
CA SER A 170 25.27 16.48 -9.51
C SER A 170 24.05 15.61 -9.77
N ARG A 171 23.10 15.54 -8.83
CA ARG A 171 21.87 14.75 -8.97
C ARG A 171 20.94 15.34 -10.04
N PHE A 172 21.08 14.87 -11.26
CA PHE A 172 20.17 15.19 -12.35
C PHE A 172 18.78 14.56 -12.14
N GLY A 173 17.75 15.25 -12.65
CA GLY A 173 16.37 14.77 -12.62
C GLY A 173 16.00 13.93 -13.83
N ASN A 174 14.74 13.48 -13.86
CA ASN A 174 14.22 12.63 -14.94
C ASN A 174 14.29 13.29 -16.33
N ALA A 175 14.22 14.62 -16.43
CA ALA A 175 14.29 15.34 -17.70
C ALA A 175 15.60 15.08 -18.44
N PHE A 176 16.73 15.25 -17.75
CA PHE A 176 18.07 15.04 -18.29
C PHE A 176 18.27 13.57 -18.67
N HIS A 177 17.98 12.66 -17.74
CA HIS A 177 18.22 11.24 -17.95
C HIS A 177 17.30 10.62 -19.00
N LEU A 178 16.02 11.02 -19.08
CA LEU A 178 15.12 10.52 -20.12
C LEU A 178 15.56 10.99 -21.50
N CYS A 179 15.99 12.25 -21.65
CA CYS A 179 16.55 12.77 -22.90
C CYS A 179 17.81 12.00 -23.31
N ARG A 180 18.75 11.81 -22.37
CA ARG A 180 19.97 11.03 -22.55
C ARG A 180 19.69 9.61 -23.06
N GLU A 181 18.73 8.91 -22.46
CA GLU A 181 18.40 7.53 -22.88
C GLU A 181 17.67 7.48 -24.23
N ILE A 182 16.90 8.51 -24.61
CA ILE A 182 16.33 8.61 -25.96
C ILE A 182 17.43 8.82 -27.01
N LEU A 183 18.41 9.68 -26.70
CA LEU A 183 19.57 9.90 -27.55
C LEU A 183 20.42 8.63 -27.66
N ARG A 184 20.57 7.86 -26.57
CA ARG A 184 21.20 6.53 -26.60
C ARG A 184 20.48 5.58 -27.55
N LEU A 185 19.14 5.49 -27.48
CA LEU A 185 18.37 4.65 -28.40
C LEU A 185 18.57 5.09 -29.86
N THR A 186 18.54 6.40 -30.10
CA THR A 186 18.75 6.97 -31.44
C THR A 186 20.16 6.64 -31.96
N LYS A 187 21.17 6.78 -31.10
CA LYS A 187 22.56 6.45 -31.40
C LYS A 187 22.73 4.97 -31.77
N LEU A 188 22.13 4.04 -31.02
CA LEU A 188 22.19 2.60 -31.34
C LEU A 188 21.61 2.29 -32.73
N VAL A 189 20.48 2.91 -33.08
CA VAL A 189 19.86 2.74 -34.40
C VAL A 189 20.74 3.31 -35.51
N VAL A 190 21.25 4.53 -35.34
CA VAL A 190 22.13 5.18 -36.34
C VAL A 190 23.43 4.40 -36.51
N ASP A 191 24.05 3.94 -35.42
CA ASP A 191 25.29 3.16 -35.47
C ASP A 191 25.11 1.84 -36.24
N SER A 192 23.94 1.18 -36.11
CA SER A 192 23.65 -0.03 -36.89
C SER A 192 23.63 0.28 -38.39
N HIS A 193 23.03 1.40 -38.79
CA HIS A 193 23.05 1.85 -40.18
C HIS A 193 24.47 2.28 -40.65
N VAL A 194 25.27 2.88 -39.78
CA VAL A 194 26.67 3.23 -40.10
C VAL A 194 27.48 1.96 -40.35
N GLN A 195 27.36 0.93 -39.50
CA GLN A 195 28.08 -0.33 -39.69
C GLN A 195 27.69 -1.03 -41.00
N TYR A 196 26.41 -0.98 -41.37
CA TYR A 196 25.95 -1.45 -42.67
C TYR A 196 26.57 -0.65 -43.83
N ARG A 197 26.59 0.68 -43.74
CA ARG A 197 27.15 1.54 -44.80
C ARG A 197 28.68 1.46 -44.93
N LEU A 198 29.37 1.10 -43.86
CA LEU A 198 30.81 0.80 -43.87
C LEU A 198 31.13 -0.58 -44.47
N GLY A 199 30.13 -1.41 -44.76
CA GLY A 199 30.33 -2.76 -45.30
C GLY A 199 30.69 -3.81 -44.25
N ASN A 200 30.67 -3.48 -42.96
CA ASN A 200 31.01 -4.40 -41.87
C ASN A 200 29.88 -5.40 -41.55
N VAL A 201 28.64 -5.07 -41.96
CA VAL A 201 27.42 -5.82 -41.62
C VAL A 201 26.54 -5.90 -42.85
N ASP A 202 25.91 -7.07 -43.06
CA ASP A 202 25.01 -7.30 -44.18
C ASP A 202 23.59 -6.71 -43.94
N ALA A 203 22.81 -6.52 -45.01
CA ALA A 203 21.46 -5.98 -44.97
C ALA A 203 20.51 -6.82 -44.07
N PHE A 204 20.63 -8.15 -44.10
CA PHE A 204 19.80 -9.01 -43.24
C PHE A 204 20.19 -8.88 -41.76
N GLN A 205 21.48 -8.76 -41.48
CA GLN A 205 22.00 -8.52 -40.13
C GLN A 205 21.62 -7.14 -39.60
N LEU A 206 21.59 -6.10 -40.46
CA LEU A 206 21.04 -4.79 -40.11
C LEU A 206 19.57 -4.89 -39.71
N ALA A 207 18.75 -5.58 -40.52
CA ALA A 207 17.33 -5.73 -40.25
C ALA A 207 17.06 -6.48 -38.93
N ASP A 208 17.81 -7.56 -38.67
CA ASP A 208 17.75 -8.30 -37.40
C ASP A 208 18.26 -7.45 -36.22
N GLY A 209 19.33 -6.67 -36.41
CA GLY A 209 19.86 -5.73 -35.43
C GLY A 209 18.86 -4.64 -35.04
N LEU A 210 18.12 -4.09 -36.01
CA LEU A 210 17.03 -3.14 -35.75
C LEU A 210 15.87 -3.81 -34.99
N GLN A 211 15.48 -5.02 -35.38
CA GLN A 211 14.45 -5.77 -34.67
C GLN A 211 14.87 -6.01 -33.22
N TYR A 212 16.10 -6.46 -33.00
CA TYR A 212 16.65 -6.71 -31.68
C TYR A 212 16.67 -5.42 -30.85
N THR A 213 17.12 -4.32 -31.43
CA THR A 213 17.20 -3.01 -30.76
C THR A 213 15.82 -2.56 -30.28
N PHE A 214 14.81 -2.57 -31.14
CA PHE A 214 13.46 -2.15 -30.77
C PHE A 214 12.74 -3.14 -29.85
N ALA A 215 13.03 -4.44 -29.94
CA ALA A 215 12.46 -5.43 -29.04
C ALA A 215 13.07 -5.39 -27.63
N HIS A 216 14.33 -4.96 -27.51
CA HIS A 216 15.11 -5.01 -26.27
C HIS A 216 15.55 -3.62 -25.75
N VAL A 217 14.81 -2.56 -26.06
CA VAL A 217 15.08 -1.20 -25.54
C VAL A 217 15.18 -1.18 -24.01
N GLY A 218 14.41 -1.98 -23.29
CA GLY A 218 14.48 -2.07 -21.82
C GLY A 218 15.77 -2.68 -21.27
N GLN A 219 16.55 -3.38 -22.11
CA GLN A 219 17.84 -3.97 -21.76
C GLN A 219 18.98 -3.08 -22.28
N LEU A 220 18.87 -2.59 -23.52
CA LEU A 220 19.90 -1.75 -24.15
C LEU A 220 19.93 -0.32 -23.62
N THR A 221 18.81 0.16 -23.06
CA THR A 221 18.68 1.49 -22.46
C THR A 221 18.09 1.40 -21.05
N GLY A 222 18.27 2.47 -20.28
CA GLY A 222 17.74 2.64 -18.93
C GLY A 222 16.44 3.45 -18.85
N MET A 223 15.71 3.66 -19.95
CA MET A 223 14.57 4.61 -20.00
C MET A 223 13.49 4.34 -18.94
N TYR A 224 13.23 3.07 -18.62
CA TYR A 224 12.21 2.67 -17.64
C TYR A 224 12.52 3.17 -16.22
N ARG A 225 13.80 3.42 -15.88
CA ARG A 225 14.20 3.95 -14.57
C ARG A 225 13.73 5.39 -14.37
N TYR A 226 13.70 6.17 -15.45
CA TYR A 226 13.36 7.59 -15.42
C TYR A 226 11.89 7.85 -15.84
N LYS A 227 11.24 6.88 -16.47
CA LYS A 227 9.80 6.86 -16.75
C LYS A 227 9.25 5.43 -16.76
N TYR A 228 8.82 4.93 -15.60
CA TYR A 228 8.37 3.54 -15.45
C TYR A 228 7.17 3.16 -16.34
N ARG A 229 6.29 4.11 -16.68
CA ARG A 229 5.13 3.85 -17.58
C ARG A 229 5.55 3.31 -18.96
N LEU A 230 6.80 3.51 -19.37
CA LEU A 230 7.41 2.91 -20.58
C LEU A 230 7.39 1.38 -20.57
N MET A 231 7.25 0.74 -19.40
CA MET A 231 7.05 -0.70 -19.30
C MET A 231 5.85 -1.20 -20.11
N ARG A 232 4.86 -0.35 -20.40
CA ARG A 232 3.77 -0.66 -21.33
C ARG A 232 4.31 -0.97 -22.74
N GLN A 233 5.18 -0.13 -23.27
CA GLN A 233 5.80 -0.31 -24.59
C GLN A 233 6.73 -1.52 -24.60
N VAL A 234 7.59 -1.67 -23.58
CA VAL A 234 8.51 -2.82 -23.51
C VAL A 234 7.76 -4.15 -23.51
N ARG A 235 6.65 -4.25 -22.74
CA ARG A 235 5.79 -5.45 -22.76
C ARG A 235 5.15 -5.66 -24.13
N MET A 236 4.63 -4.60 -24.75
CA MET A 236 4.04 -4.67 -26.09
C MET A 236 5.05 -5.13 -27.16
N CYS A 237 6.30 -4.66 -27.10
CA CYS A 237 7.37 -5.11 -27.99
C CYS A 237 7.70 -6.60 -27.77
N LYS A 238 7.69 -7.08 -26.52
CA LYS A 238 7.85 -8.52 -26.22
C LYS A 238 6.68 -9.34 -26.78
N ASP A 239 5.46 -8.86 -26.64
CA ASP A 239 4.27 -9.54 -27.15
C ASP A 239 4.28 -9.59 -28.70
N LEU A 240 4.69 -8.49 -29.35
CA LEU A 240 4.91 -8.45 -30.80
C LEU A 240 6.04 -9.38 -31.25
N LYS A 241 7.13 -9.46 -30.48
CA LYS A 241 8.22 -10.42 -30.74
C LYS A 241 7.71 -11.86 -30.72
N HIS A 242 6.92 -12.24 -29.71
CA HIS A 242 6.34 -13.58 -29.65
C HIS A 242 5.41 -13.86 -30.84
N LEU A 243 4.54 -12.90 -31.18
CA LEU A 243 3.63 -13.01 -32.32
C LEU A 243 4.39 -13.24 -33.63
N ILE A 244 5.41 -12.41 -33.89
CA ILE A 244 6.20 -12.45 -35.13
C ILE A 244 7.02 -13.73 -35.20
N TYR A 245 7.75 -14.08 -34.14
CA TYR A 245 8.73 -15.19 -34.19
C TYR A 245 8.05 -16.55 -34.36
N TYR A 246 6.86 -16.74 -33.77
CA TYR A 246 6.12 -17.99 -33.92
C TYR A 246 5.45 -18.17 -35.28
N ARG A 247 5.27 -17.09 -36.04
CA ARG A 247 4.86 -17.18 -37.46
C ARG A 247 6.06 -17.23 -38.40
N PHE A 248 7.15 -16.52 -38.08
CA PHE A 248 8.36 -16.49 -38.89
C PHE A 248 9.17 -17.80 -38.82
N ASN A 249 9.36 -18.36 -37.62
CA ASN A 249 10.13 -19.59 -37.41
C ASN A 249 9.23 -20.84 -37.60
N THR A 250 8.58 -20.95 -38.76
CA THR A 250 7.73 -22.09 -39.12
C THR A 250 8.29 -22.81 -40.35
N GLY A 251 8.01 -24.11 -40.46
CA GLY A 251 8.55 -24.93 -41.55
C GLY A 251 10.07 -25.13 -41.44
N PRO A 252 10.86 -24.88 -42.52
CA PRO A 252 12.30 -25.09 -42.53
C PRO A 252 13.10 -24.06 -41.70
N VAL A 253 12.47 -22.94 -41.31
CA VAL A 253 13.15 -21.87 -40.56
C VAL A 253 13.16 -22.22 -39.06
N GLY A 254 14.35 -22.57 -38.56
CA GLY A 254 14.58 -22.93 -37.17
C GLY A 254 14.53 -21.76 -36.18
N LYS A 255 14.82 -22.07 -34.91
CA LYS A 255 15.00 -21.05 -33.87
C LYS A 255 16.42 -20.50 -33.96
N GLY A 256 16.56 -19.22 -34.31
CA GLY A 256 17.84 -18.53 -34.35
C GLY A 256 17.70 -17.02 -34.52
N PRO A 257 18.82 -16.28 -34.48
CA PRO A 257 18.87 -14.90 -34.99
C PRO A 257 18.62 -14.89 -36.51
N GLY A 258 18.02 -13.81 -37.04
CA GLY A 258 17.67 -13.70 -38.46
C GLY A 258 16.24 -13.23 -38.75
N CYS A 259 15.51 -12.76 -37.74
CA CYS A 259 14.16 -12.23 -37.91
C CYS A 259 14.20 -10.71 -38.07
N GLY A 260 14.44 -10.23 -39.30
CA GLY A 260 14.54 -8.80 -39.63
C GLY A 260 13.23 -8.00 -39.66
N PHE A 261 12.14 -8.48 -39.06
CA PHE A 261 10.81 -7.86 -39.20
C PHE A 261 10.53 -6.77 -38.14
N TRP A 262 11.24 -5.65 -38.25
CA TRP A 262 11.28 -4.57 -37.24
C TRP A 262 10.12 -3.56 -37.28
N ALA A 263 9.42 -3.45 -38.41
CA ALA A 263 8.37 -2.43 -38.61
C ALA A 263 7.29 -2.39 -37.51
N PRO A 264 6.71 -3.52 -37.05
CA PRO A 264 5.69 -3.48 -35.99
C PRO A 264 6.22 -2.93 -34.66
N VAL A 265 7.45 -3.26 -34.30
CA VAL A 265 8.07 -2.88 -33.02
C VAL A 265 8.57 -1.43 -33.07
N TRP A 266 9.11 -1.00 -34.20
CA TRP A 266 9.46 0.41 -34.46
C TRP A 266 8.28 1.37 -34.27
N ARG A 267 7.10 0.98 -34.76
CA ARG A 267 5.87 1.80 -34.61
C ARG A 267 5.52 2.07 -33.15
N VAL A 268 5.71 1.09 -32.27
CA VAL A 268 5.45 1.24 -30.82
C VAL A 268 6.29 2.38 -30.24
N TRP A 269 7.56 2.48 -30.64
CA TRP A 269 8.47 3.53 -30.17
C TRP A 269 8.17 4.90 -30.77
N LEU A 270 7.73 4.97 -32.02
CA LEU A 270 7.28 6.25 -32.59
C LEU A 270 6.02 6.79 -31.92
N PHE A 271 5.03 5.93 -31.62
CA PHE A 271 3.86 6.35 -30.85
C PHE A 271 4.21 6.77 -29.42
N PHE A 272 5.22 6.14 -28.83
CA PHE A 272 5.76 6.58 -27.55
C PHE A 272 6.39 7.98 -27.65
N LEU A 273 7.26 8.22 -28.63
CA LEU A 273 7.90 9.53 -28.84
C LEU A 273 6.86 10.62 -29.10
N ARG A 274 5.81 10.33 -29.89
CA ARG A 274 4.68 11.25 -30.10
C ARG A 274 4.04 11.72 -28.79
N GLY A 275 3.89 10.84 -27.80
CA GLY A 275 3.31 11.18 -26.50
C GLY A 275 4.30 11.78 -25.50
N VAL A 276 5.60 11.48 -25.63
CA VAL A 276 6.65 11.97 -24.73
C VAL A 276 7.17 13.34 -25.13
N LEU A 277 7.15 13.69 -26.41
CA LEU A 277 7.67 14.97 -26.93
C LEU A 277 7.14 16.20 -26.16
N PRO A 278 5.81 16.44 -26.02
CA PRO A 278 5.33 17.61 -25.28
C PRO A 278 5.65 17.58 -23.79
N LEU A 279 5.78 16.39 -23.20
CA LEU A 279 6.18 16.24 -21.80
C LEU A 279 7.65 16.64 -21.62
N LEU A 280 8.51 16.15 -22.51
CA LEU A 280 9.95 16.39 -22.46
C LEU A 280 10.28 17.83 -22.80
N GLU A 281 9.60 18.44 -23.77
CA GLU A 281 9.70 19.86 -24.11
C GLU A 281 9.43 20.73 -22.89
N ARG A 282 8.31 20.51 -22.19
CA ARG A 282 8.01 21.23 -20.94
C ARG A 282 9.05 20.99 -19.86
N TRP A 283 9.52 19.75 -19.70
CA TRP A 283 10.49 19.41 -18.66
C TRP A 283 11.87 20.02 -18.91
N LEU A 284 12.33 20.00 -20.16
CA LEU A 284 13.59 20.62 -20.58
C LEU A 284 13.47 22.14 -20.56
N GLY A 285 12.35 22.71 -21.04
CA GLY A 285 12.06 24.15 -20.92
C GLY A 285 12.15 24.63 -19.48
N ASN A 286 11.47 23.96 -18.55
CA ASN A 286 11.55 24.28 -17.12
C ASN A 286 12.94 24.04 -16.52
N LEU A 287 13.72 23.09 -17.04
CA LEU A 287 15.10 22.85 -16.60
C LEU A 287 16.03 23.98 -17.05
N LEU A 288 15.91 24.41 -18.31
CA LEU A 288 16.70 25.47 -18.90
C LEU A 288 16.32 26.83 -18.28
N ALA A 289 15.03 27.16 -18.18
CA ALA A 289 14.57 28.38 -17.51
C ALA A 289 15.15 28.48 -16.08
N ARG A 290 15.06 27.40 -15.28
CA ARG A 290 15.68 27.37 -13.94
C ARG A 290 17.20 27.49 -13.92
N GLN A 291 17.87 27.12 -15.01
CA GLN A 291 19.33 27.18 -15.11
C GLN A 291 19.80 28.58 -15.55
N PHE A 292 19.04 29.26 -16.39
CA PHE A 292 19.36 30.59 -16.91
C PHE A 292 18.77 31.72 -16.05
N GLU A 293 17.50 31.62 -15.66
CA GLU A 293 16.78 32.64 -14.87
C GLU A 293 16.89 32.40 -13.35
N GLY A 294 17.32 31.20 -12.93
CA GLY A 294 17.39 30.81 -11.53
C GLY A 294 16.06 30.26 -10.98
N ARG A 295 16.02 29.97 -9.67
CA ARG A 295 14.81 29.45 -9.00
C ARG A 295 14.13 30.55 -8.20
N VAL A 296 12.82 30.70 -8.40
CA VAL A 296 11.99 31.58 -7.58
C VAL A 296 11.69 30.91 -6.23
N SER A 297 12.22 31.45 -5.13
CA SER A 297 12.14 30.83 -3.79
C SER A 297 10.75 30.87 -3.16
N LYS A 298 9.95 31.92 -3.44
CA LYS A 298 8.62 32.16 -2.85
C LYS A 298 7.49 32.37 -3.88
N GLY A 299 7.72 32.05 -5.16
CA GLY A 299 6.76 32.38 -6.23
C GLY A 299 5.49 31.53 -6.25
N VAL A 300 5.54 30.31 -5.71
CA VAL A 300 4.39 29.38 -5.71
C VAL A 300 4.09 28.96 -4.28
N ALA A 301 2.86 29.22 -3.84
CA ALA A 301 2.35 28.77 -2.55
C ALA A 301 2.45 27.23 -2.47
N LYS A 302 3.03 26.73 -1.37
CA LYS A 302 3.18 25.29 -1.17
C LYS A 302 1.83 24.71 -0.75
N THR A 303 1.38 23.69 -1.46
CA THR A 303 0.15 22.96 -1.08
C THR A 303 0.35 22.19 0.21
N VAL A 304 -0.71 22.09 1.02
CA VAL A 304 -0.71 21.32 2.26
C VAL A 304 -0.81 19.84 1.94
N THR A 305 0.30 19.13 2.05
CA THR A 305 0.35 17.67 1.86
C THR A 305 0.19 16.95 3.20
N LYS A 306 -0.04 15.63 3.16
CA LYS A 306 -0.24 14.76 4.35
C LYS A 306 0.73 15.02 5.50
N GLN A 307 2.01 15.28 5.20
CA GLN A 307 3.04 15.54 6.21
C GLN A 307 2.84 16.83 7.01
N ARG A 308 2.16 17.82 6.43
CA ARG A 308 2.00 19.16 6.99
C ARG A 308 0.60 19.43 7.55
N VAL A 309 -0.32 18.47 7.45
CA VAL A 309 -1.72 18.66 7.88
C VAL A 309 -1.81 19.05 9.36
N GLU A 310 -1.10 18.33 10.24
CA GLU A 310 -1.15 18.63 11.69
C GLU A 310 -0.48 19.98 12.02
N SER A 311 0.66 20.29 11.40
CA SER A 311 1.37 21.56 11.61
C SER A 311 0.59 22.76 11.05
N HIS A 312 -0.06 22.59 9.91
CA HIS A 312 -0.91 23.61 9.30
C HIS A 312 -2.16 23.85 10.14
N PHE A 313 -2.79 22.79 10.66
CA PHE A 313 -3.92 22.94 11.57
C PHE A 313 -3.54 23.74 12.82
N ASP A 314 -2.37 23.49 13.42
CA ASP A 314 -1.92 24.25 14.59
C ASP A 314 -1.59 25.71 14.23
N LEU A 315 -1.07 25.98 13.02
CA LEU A 315 -0.82 27.33 12.52
C LEU A 315 -2.12 28.13 12.38
N GLU A 316 -3.13 27.55 11.72
CA GLU A 316 -4.46 28.16 11.53
C GLU A 316 -5.17 28.36 12.87
N LEU A 317 -5.10 27.38 13.78
CA LEU A 317 -5.66 27.49 15.11
C LEU A 317 -5.06 28.67 15.89
N ARG A 318 -3.72 28.82 15.85
CA ARG A 318 -3.04 29.93 16.51
C ARG A 318 -3.39 31.26 15.86
N ALA A 319 -3.53 31.32 14.55
CA ALA A 319 -3.96 32.53 13.85
C ALA A 319 -5.40 32.93 14.25
N ALA A 320 -6.34 31.98 14.28
CA ALA A 320 -7.72 32.21 14.71
C ALA A 320 -7.80 32.72 16.16
N VAL A 321 -7.04 32.09 17.08
CA VAL A 321 -6.96 32.54 18.47
C VAL A 321 -6.37 33.95 18.56
N MET A 322 -5.36 34.27 17.76
CA MET A 322 -4.78 35.61 17.73
C MET A 322 -5.78 36.67 17.26
N HIS A 323 -6.61 36.36 16.26
CA HIS A 323 -7.69 37.25 15.83
C HIS A 323 -8.69 37.50 16.97
N ASP A 324 -9.18 36.45 17.63
CA ASP A 324 -10.11 36.61 18.75
C ASP A 324 -9.52 37.37 19.94
N ILE A 325 -8.21 37.20 20.23
CA ILE A 325 -7.51 37.96 21.27
C ILE A 325 -7.50 39.46 20.93
N LEU A 326 -7.28 39.81 19.66
CA LEU A 326 -7.22 41.21 19.23
C LEU A 326 -8.59 41.89 19.31
N ASP A 327 -9.67 41.14 19.05
CA ASP A 327 -11.05 41.65 19.08
C ASP A 327 -11.60 41.76 20.51
N THR A 328 -11.19 40.87 21.42
CA THR A 328 -11.68 40.84 22.81
C THR A 328 -10.91 41.77 23.76
N MET A 329 -9.70 42.19 23.41
CA MET A 329 -8.83 42.97 24.30
C MET A 329 -8.97 44.48 24.06
N PRO A 330 -9.01 45.30 25.14
CA PRO A 330 -8.95 46.77 25.02
C PRO A 330 -7.67 47.26 24.36
N GLU A 331 -7.73 48.40 23.67
CA GLU A 331 -6.67 48.90 22.77
C GLU A 331 -5.29 49.09 23.43
N GLY A 332 -5.21 49.29 24.75
CA GLY A 332 -3.95 49.47 25.47
C GLY A 332 -3.19 48.21 25.89
N VAL A 333 -3.73 46.99 25.71
CA VAL A 333 -3.18 45.74 26.32
C VAL A 333 -2.77 44.67 25.30
N LYS A 334 -2.96 44.94 24.00
CA LYS A 334 -3.05 43.94 22.92
C LYS A 334 -1.76 43.15 22.64
N ALA A 335 -0.60 43.79 22.52
CA ALA A 335 0.61 43.13 22.00
C ALA A 335 1.36 42.26 23.02
N ASN A 336 1.47 42.72 24.28
CA ASN A 336 2.33 42.05 25.28
C ASN A 336 1.71 40.76 25.85
N LYS A 337 0.37 40.67 25.92
CA LYS A 337 -0.32 39.52 26.56
C LYS A 337 -0.68 38.39 25.58
N ALA A 338 -0.70 38.64 24.27
CA ALA A 338 -1.09 37.63 23.27
C ALA A 338 -0.20 36.37 23.30
N ARG A 339 1.12 36.55 23.47
CA ARG A 339 2.07 35.42 23.58
C ARG A 339 1.78 34.56 24.81
N THR A 340 1.50 35.18 25.96
CA THR A 340 1.18 34.50 27.22
C THR A 340 -0.12 33.71 27.11
N ILE A 341 -1.15 34.28 26.46
CA ILE A 341 -2.42 33.59 26.21
C ILE A 341 -2.20 32.35 25.32
N LEU A 342 -1.36 32.44 24.28
CA LEU A 342 -1.02 31.28 23.45
C LEU A 342 -0.22 30.19 24.21
N GLN A 343 0.55 30.57 25.23
CA GLN A 343 1.19 29.61 26.13
C GLN A 343 0.14 28.90 26.99
N HIS A 344 -0.80 29.64 27.58
CA HIS A 344 -1.93 29.05 28.31
C HIS A 344 -2.79 28.13 27.43
N LEU A 345 -3.05 28.47 26.17
CA LEU A 345 -3.73 27.58 25.22
C LEU A 345 -2.96 26.27 25.00
N SER A 346 -1.64 26.37 24.87
CA SER A 346 -0.77 25.20 24.67
C SER A 346 -0.74 24.31 25.92
N GLU A 347 -0.77 24.91 27.10
CA GLU A 347 -0.80 24.20 28.38
C GLU A 347 -2.17 23.57 28.65
N ALA A 348 -3.27 24.30 28.42
CA ALA A 348 -4.62 23.77 28.51
C ALA A 348 -4.81 22.54 27.61
N TRP A 349 -4.21 22.53 26.40
CA TRP A 349 -4.20 21.36 25.53
C TRP A 349 -3.38 20.18 26.09
N ARG A 350 -2.29 20.43 26.83
CA ARG A 350 -1.53 19.37 27.51
C ARG A 350 -2.32 18.79 28.68
N CYS A 351 -2.88 19.65 29.53
CA CYS A 351 -3.76 19.27 30.64
C CYS A 351 -4.93 18.41 30.12
N TRP A 352 -5.59 18.84 29.04
CA TRP A 352 -6.67 18.05 28.43
C TRP A 352 -6.21 16.66 27.98
N LYS A 353 -5.02 16.52 27.38
CA LYS A 353 -4.48 15.21 26.96
C LYS A 353 -4.07 14.31 28.13
N ALA A 354 -3.64 14.91 29.25
CA ALA A 354 -3.24 14.20 30.47
C ALA A 354 -4.41 13.94 31.43
N ASN A 355 -5.61 14.44 31.10
CA ASN A 355 -6.79 14.44 31.97
C ASN A 355 -6.62 15.19 33.29
N ILE A 356 -5.78 16.21 33.31
CA ILE A 356 -5.57 17.05 34.49
C ILE A 356 -6.53 18.24 34.40
N PRO A 357 -7.30 18.56 35.46
CA PRO A 357 -8.11 19.77 35.51
C PRO A 357 -7.25 21.02 35.28
N TRP A 358 -7.61 21.83 34.29
CA TRP A 358 -6.92 23.08 34.00
C TRP A 358 -7.70 24.23 34.61
N LYS A 359 -7.18 24.80 35.70
CA LYS A 359 -7.69 26.02 36.33
C LYS A 359 -6.53 26.92 36.71
N VAL A 360 -6.50 28.13 36.15
CA VAL A 360 -5.43 29.11 36.41
C VAL A 360 -5.97 30.19 37.35
N PRO A 361 -5.41 30.33 38.57
CA PRO A 361 -5.79 31.42 39.48
C PRO A 361 -5.54 32.80 38.83
N GLY A 362 -6.53 33.69 38.92
CA GLY A 362 -6.40 35.07 38.43
C GLY A 362 -6.53 35.27 36.91
N LEU A 363 -6.89 34.23 36.14
CA LEU A 363 -7.15 34.39 34.70
C LEU A 363 -8.55 35.02 34.46
N PRO A 364 -8.68 36.04 33.59
CA PRO A 364 -9.98 36.59 33.24
C PRO A 364 -10.91 35.55 32.59
N ALA A 365 -12.17 35.49 33.06
CA ALA A 365 -13.17 34.54 32.55
C ALA A 365 -13.38 34.56 31.02
N PRO A 366 -13.35 35.71 30.32
CA PRO A 366 -13.46 35.73 28.86
C PRO A 366 -12.31 34.99 28.16
N VAL A 367 -11.08 35.13 28.68
CA VAL A 367 -9.88 34.47 28.13
C VAL A 367 -9.91 32.97 28.43
N GLU A 368 -10.35 32.60 29.63
CA GLU A 368 -10.54 31.19 30.03
C GLU A 368 -11.54 30.48 29.10
N ASN A 369 -12.73 31.08 28.89
CA ASN A 369 -13.76 30.52 28.03
C ASN A 369 -13.33 30.43 26.56
N MET A 370 -12.59 31.43 26.06
CA MET A 370 -12.01 31.40 24.73
C MET A 370 -11.03 30.22 24.57
N ILE A 371 -10.11 30.04 25.52
CA ILE A 371 -9.16 28.92 25.51
C ILE A 371 -9.91 27.57 25.54
N LEU A 372 -10.89 27.40 26.42
CA LEU A 372 -11.67 26.18 26.52
C LEU A 372 -12.42 25.85 25.22
N ARG A 373 -12.97 26.86 24.54
CA ARG A 373 -13.62 26.71 23.22
C ARG A 373 -12.65 26.13 22.18
N TYR A 374 -11.45 26.70 22.07
CA TYR A 374 -10.45 26.25 21.10
C TYR A 374 -9.82 24.90 21.47
N VAL A 375 -9.64 24.62 22.76
CA VAL A 375 -9.20 23.31 23.24
C VAL A 375 -10.24 22.23 22.91
N LYS A 376 -11.54 22.52 23.08
CA LYS A 376 -12.63 21.62 22.68
C LYS A 376 -12.63 21.37 21.17
N MET A 377 -12.54 22.42 20.36
CA MET A 377 -12.47 22.28 18.89
C MET A 377 -11.27 21.41 18.47
N LYS A 378 -10.10 21.59 19.11
CA LYS A 378 -8.91 20.77 18.85
C LYS A 378 -9.08 19.32 19.33
N ALA A 379 -9.77 19.11 20.45
CA ALA A 379 -10.12 17.79 20.98
C ALA A 379 -11.04 17.02 20.03
N ASP A 380 -12.06 17.67 19.47
CA ASP A 380 -12.99 17.07 18.52
C ASP A 380 -12.26 16.63 17.24
N TRP A 381 -11.44 17.52 16.67
CA TRP A 381 -10.59 17.19 15.53
C TRP A 381 -9.65 16.01 15.83
N TRP A 382 -9.02 16.02 16.99
CA TRP A 382 -8.04 14.98 17.38
C TRP A 382 -8.69 13.61 17.56
N THR A 383 -9.89 13.58 18.14
CA THR A 383 -10.69 12.36 18.41
C THR A 383 -11.29 11.81 17.13
N ASN A 384 -11.88 12.66 16.29
CA ASN A 384 -12.40 12.27 14.97
C ASN A 384 -11.30 11.69 14.07
N ALA A 385 -10.11 12.33 14.09
CA ALA A 385 -8.95 11.79 13.37
C ALA A 385 -8.44 10.46 13.97
N ALA A 386 -8.58 10.24 15.27
CA ALA A 386 -8.26 8.95 15.89
C ALA A 386 -9.24 7.86 15.42
N TYR A 387 -10.54 8.14 15.44
CA TYR A 387 -11.58 7.21 14.99
C TYR A 387 -11.44 6.87 13.50
N TYR A 388 -11.30 7.89 12.64
CA TYR A 388 -11.11 7.71 11.20
C TYR A 388 -9.90 6.82 10.87
N ASN A 389 -8.76 7.06 11.54
CA ASN A 389 -7.59 6.23 11.34
C ASN A 389 -7.76 4.82 11.91
N ARG A 390 -8.46 4.67 13.04
CA ARG A 390 -8.74 3.34 13.61
C ARG A 390 -9.59 2.49 12.67
N GLU A 391 -10.63 3.07 12.08
CA GLU A 391 -11.46 2.40 11.07
C GLU A 391 -10.65 1.99 9.85
N ARG A 392 -9.74 2.84 9.38
CA ARG A 392 -8.87 2.51 8.24
C ARG A 392 -7.90 1.38 8.56
N ILE A 393 -7.33 1.37 9.76
CA ILE A 393 -6.44 0.31 10.24
C ILE A 393 -7.23 -1.01 10.33
N ARG A 394 -8.41 -0.98 10.97
CA ARG A 394 -9.28 -2.14 11.12
C ARG A 394 -9.69 -2.76 9.78
N ARG A 395 -9.96 -1.93 8.75
CA ARG A 395 -10.31 -2.38 7.40
C ARG A 395 -9.11 -2.87 6.57
N GLY A 396 -7.88 -2.77 7.08
CA GLY A 396 -6.67 -3.12 6.32
C GLY A 396 -6.36 -2.15 5.17
N ALA A 397 -6.83 -0.90 5.25
CA ALA A 397 -6.50 0.11 4.25
C ALA A 397 -5.00 0.48 4.30
N THR A 398 -4.47 1.08 3.23
CA THR A 398 -3.06 1.52 3.21
C THR A 398 -2.83 2.66 4.21
N VAL A 399 -2.18 2.36 5.32
CA VAL A 399 -1.88 3.29 6.41
C VAL A 399 -0.38 3.25 6.73
N ASP A 400 0.21 4.42 6.97
CA ASP A 400 1.64 4.52 7.30
C ASP A 400 1.90 4.03 8.72
N LYS A 401 3.04 3.37 8.95
CA LYS A 401 3.43 2.83 10.27
C LYS A 401 3.40 3.89 11.39
N THR A 402 3.78 5.13 11.07
CA THR A 402 3.75 6.25 12.00
C THR A 402 2.33 6.63 12.42
N VAL A 403 1.36 6.48 11.52
CA VAL A 403 -0.05 6.73 11.81
C VAL A 403 -0.60 5.66 12.74
N CYS A 404 -0.24 4.38 12.56
CA CYS A 404 -0.64 3.31 13.48
C CYS A 404 -0.12 3.56 14.91
N LYS A 405 1.18 3.87 15.05
CA LYS A 405 1.76 4.19 16.36
C LYS A 405 1.13 5.42 17.01
N LYS A 406 0.88 6.48 16.22
CA LYS A 406 0.15 7.66 16.71
C LYS A 406 -1.26 7.26 17.17
N ASN A 407 -1.99 6.48 16.37
CA ASN A 407 -3.35 6.06 16.67
C ASN A 407 -3.43 5.27 17.97
N LEU A 408 -2.54 4.29 18.18
CA LEU A 408 -2.41 3.56 19.44
C LEU A 408 -2.27 4.53 20.63
N GLY A 409 -1.30 5.43 20.58
CA GLY A 409 -1.10 6.42 21.64
C GLY A 409 -2.27 7.42 21.80
N ARG A 410 -3.11 7.64 20.78
CA ARG A 410 -4.34 8.42 20.92
C ARG A 410 -5.42 7.60 21.65
N LEU A 411 -5.64 6.36 21.23
CA LEU A 411 -6.64 5.48 21.81
C LEU A 411 -6.32 5.13 23.27
N THR A 412 -5.06 4.89 23.61
CA THR A 412 -4.62 4.69 25.01
C THR A 412 -5.01 5.87 25.90
N ARG A 413 -4.80 7.11 25.43
CA ARG A 413 -5.20 8.31 26.19
C ARG A 413 -6.72 8.41 26.33
N LEU A 414 -7.47 8.17 25.25
CA LEU A 414 -8.94 8.20 25.31
C LEU A 414 -9.49 7.15 26.27
N TRP A 415 -8.91 5.95 26.24
CA TRP A 415 -9.30 4.86 27.14
C TRP A 415 -9.01 5.22 28.61
N LEU A 416 -7.81 5.75 28.92
CA LEU A 416 -7.45 6.18 30.26
C LEU A 416 -8.35 7.31 30.79
N LYS A 417 -8.72 8.26 29.93
CA LYS A 417 -9.66 9.34 30.30
C LYS A 417 -11.02 8.78 30.70
N ALA A 418 -11.56 7.88 29.89
CA ALA A 418 -12.84 7.23 30.17
C ALA A 418 -12.77 6.34 31.43
N GLU A 419 -11.64 5.68 31.66
CA GLU A 419 -11.45 4.83 32.84
C GLU A 419 -11.35 5.66 34.14
N GLN A 420 -10.65 6.79 34.12
CA GLN A 420 -10.61 7.72 35.26
C GLN A 420 -12.01 8.30 35.56
N GLU A 421 -12.75 8.71 34.53
CA GLU A 421 -14.12 9.20 34.68
C GLU A 421 -15.04 8.12 35.28
N ARG A 422 -14.91 6.87 34.83
CA ARG A 422 -15.64 5.71 35.39
C ARG A 422 -15.34 5.50 36.88
N GLN A 423 -14.07 5.59 37.28
CA GLN A 423 -13.68 5.43 38.68
C GLN A 423 -14.17 6.58 39.56
N HIS A 424 -14.10 7.82 39.07
CA HIS A 424 -14.68 8.97 39.76
C HIS A 424 -16.19 8.86 39.90
N ALA A 425 -16.90 8.41 38.86
CA ALA A 425 -18.34 8.17 38.92
C ALA A 425 -18.68 7.10 39.96
N TYR A 426 -17.93 6.00 40.03
CA TYR A 426 -18.13 4.96 41.05
C TYR A 426 -17.96 5.49 42.48
N LEU A 427 -16.95 6.32 42.73
CA LEU A 427 -16.74 6.94 44.06
C LEU A 427 -17.84 7.94 44.41
N LYS A 428 -18.40 8.63 43.42
CA LYS A 428 -19.46 9.63 43.61
C LYS A 428 -20.84 9.01 43.79
N ASP A 429 -21.19 8.06 42.93
CA ASP A 429 -22.51 7.42 42.88
C ASP A 429 -22.62 6.28 43.92
N GLY A 430 -21.47 5.77 44.38
CA GLY A 430 -21.39 4.63 45.28
C GLY A 430 -21.44 3.28 44.55
N PRO A 431 -21.47 2.16 45.30
CA PRO A 431 -21.49 0.82 44.72
C PRO A 431 -22.74 0.57 43.87
N TYR A 432 -22.55 0.08 42.64
CA TYR A 432 -23.66 -0.24 41.72
C TYR A 432 -24.48 -1.47 42.14
N ILE A 433 -23.96 -2.30 43.06
CA ILE A 433 -24.68 -3.47 43.59
C ILE A 433 -25.37 -3.06 44.89
N THR A 434 -26.67 -3.33 44.97
CA THR A 434 -27.46 -3.01 46.16
C THR A 434 -27.05 -3.89 47.35
N GLY A 435 -27.38 -3.45 48.58
CA GLY A 435 -27.09 -4.22 49.79
C GLY A 435 -27.83 -5.57 49.84
N GLU A 436 -29.01 -5.67 49.23
CA GLU A 436 -29.80 -6.89 49.21
C GLU A 436 -29.24 -7.93 48.23
N GLU A 437 -28.97 -7.51 46.98
CA GLU A 437 -28.34 -8.37 45.97
C GLU A 437 -26.98 -8.89 46.45
N ALA A 438 -26.27 -8.07 47.20
CA ALA A 438 -25.01 -8.45 47.82
C ALA A 438 -25.11 -9.62 48.78
N VAL A 439 -26.06 -9.52 49.71
CA VAL A 439 -26.31 -10.53 50.72
C VAL A 439 -26.77 -11.79 50.02
N ALA A 440 -27.64 -11.69 49.00
CA ALA A 440 -28.08 -12.82 48.20
C ALA A 440 -26.92 -13.54 47.49
N ILE A 441 -25.99 -12.80 46.85
CA ILE A 441 -24.81 -13.40 46.21
C ILE A 441 -23.93 -14.10 47.26
N TYR A 442 -23.72 -13.46 48.41
CA TYR A 442 -22.88 -13.98 49.47
C TYR A 442 -23.48 -15.24 50.12
N THR A 443 -24.76 -15.22 50.50
CA THR A 443 -25.46 -16.38 51.08
C THR A 443 -25.51 -17.54 50.10
N THR A 444 -25.72 -17.27 48.81
CA THR A 444 -25.67 -18.30 47.76
C THR A 444 -24.28 -18.94 47.70
N ALA A 445 -23.21 -18.15 47.77
CA ALA A 445 -21.84 -18.67 47.78
C ALA A 445 -21.53 -19.49 49.03
N VAL A 446 -21.97 -19.04 50.21
CA VAL A 446 -21.80 -19.77 51.48
C VAL A 446 -22.52 -21.11 51.44
N HIS A 447 -23.81 -21.13 51.10
CA HIS A 447 -24.58 -22.38 50.98
C HIS A 447 -23.96 -23.33 49.95
N TRP A 448 -23.43 -22.80 48.86
CA TRP A 448 -22.75 -23.60 47.86
C TRP A 448 -21.46 -24.24 48.40
N LEU A 449 -20.62 -23.49 49.11
CA LEU A 449 -19.39 -24.02 49.72
C LEU A 449 -19.68 -25.03 50.84
N GLU A 450 -20.68 -24.76 51.69
CA GLU A 450 -21.13 -25.66 52.75
C GLU A 450 -21.67 -26.98 52.18
N SER A 451 -22.48 -26.92 51.11
CA SER A 451 -23.02 -28.11 50.45
C SER A 451 -21.92 -29.06 49.93
N ARG A 452 -20.78 -28.48 49.53
CA ARG A 452 -19.61 -29.22 49.04
C ARG A 452 -18.64 -29.62 50.16
N LYS A 453 -18.94 -29.27 51.42
CA LYS A 453 -18.07 -29.48 52.59
C LYS A 453 -16.66 -28.94 52.34
N PHE A 454 -16.58 -27.77 51.69
CA PHE A 454 -15.30 -27.16 51.32
C PHE A 454 -14.52 -26.75 52.57
N THR A 455 -13.23 -27.09 52.60
CA THR A 455 -12.30 -26.58 53.63
C THR A 455 -11.55 -25.39 53.05
N HIS A 456 -11.47 -24.30 53.81
CA HIS A 456 -10.79 -23.09 53.33
C HIS A 456 -9.29 -23.36 53.04
N ILE A 457 -8.72 -22.59 52.12
CA ILE A 457 -7.31 -22.69 51.76
C ILE A 457 -6.50 -22.03 52.90
N PRO A 458 -5.60 -22.75 53.58
CA PRO A 458 -4.81 -22.17 54.65
C PRO A 458 -3.77 -21.21 54.10
N PHE A 459 -3.22 -20.37 54.96
CA PHE A 459 -2.01 -19.63 54.62
C PHE A 459 -0.83 -20.60 54.40
N PRO A 460 0.08 -20.36 53.42
CA PRO A 460 1.24 -21.21 53.18
C PRO A 460 2.05 -21.45 54.46
N PRO A 461 2.07 -22.68 55.01
CA PRO A 461 2.77 -22.97 56.26
C PRO A 461 4.27 -22.70 56.14
N LEU A 462 4.95 -22.36 57.25
CA LEU A 462 6.40 -22.10 57.23
C LEU A 462 7.20 -23.25 56.60
N ASN A 463 6.85 -24.50 56.95
CA ASN A 463 7.46 -25.72 56.44
C ASN A 463 6.47 -26.47 55.54
N TYR A 464 6.20 -25.95 54.35
CA TYR A 464 5.31 -26.60 53.39
C TYR A 464 6.07 -27.51 52.43
N LYS A 465 5.61 -28.75 52.27
CA LYS A 465 6.29 -29.81 51.51
C LYS A 465 6.49 -29.46 50.03
N HIS A 466 5.57 -28.70 49.44
CA HIS A 466 5.57 -28.41 48.00
C HIS A 466 6.10 -27.02 47.65
N ASP A 467 6.56 -26.23 48.63
CA ASP A 467 6.96 -24.83 48.45
C ASP A 467 8.01 -24.63 47.36
N THR A 468 9.11 -25.38 47.44
CA THR A 468 10.21 -25.23 46.48
C THR A 468 9.76 -25.60 45.07
N LYS A 469 8.86 -26.58 44.92
CA LYS A 469 8.34 -26.99 43.61
C LYS A 469 7.44 -25.91 43.01
N LEU A 470 6.55 -25.33 43.81
CA LEU A 470 5.68 -24.23 43.37
C LEU A 470 6.50 -22.98 43.00
N LEU A 471 7.54 -22.68 43.77
CA LEU A 471 8.45 -21.57 43.46
C LEU A 471 9.18 -21.81 42.13
N ILE A 472 9.75 -22.99 41.91
CA ILE A 472 10.44 -23.30 40.64
C ILE A 472 9.48 -23.13 39.46
N LEU A 473 8.26 -23.68 39.54
CA LEU A 473 7.26 -23.55 38.48
C LEU A 473 6.89 -22.08 38.21
N ALA A 474 6.75 -21.26 39.26
CA ALA A 474 6.51 -19.83 39.13
C ALA A 474 7.68 -19.11 38.43
N LEU A 475 8.92 -19.41 38.83
CA LEU A 475 10.11 -18.78 38.27
C LEU A 475 10.35 -19.20 36.80
N GLU A 476 10.08 -20.45 36.42
CA GLU A 476 10.15 -20.91 35.03
C GLU A 476 9.18 -20.13 34.13
N ARG A 477 7.92 -19.97 34.56
CA ARG A 477 6.90 -19.22 33.83
C ARG A 477 7.29 -17.75 33.62
N LEU A 478 7.94 -17.13 34.60
CA LEU A 478 8.45 -15.76 34.47
C LEU A 478 9.66 -15.68 33.52
N LYS A 479 10.57 -16.66 33.58
CA LYS A 479 11.76 -16.71 32.73
C LYS A 479 11.43 -16.93 31.24
N GLU A 480 10.40 -17.73 30.93
CA GLU A 480 10.01 -18.05 29.55
C GLU A 480 9.70 -16.79 28.72
N LEU A 481 9.07 -15.78 29.33
CA LEU A 481 8.70 -14.51 28.70
C LEU A 481 9.89 -13.74 28.10
N TYR A 482 11.09 -13.96 28.64
CA TYR A 482 12.31 -13.27 28.23
C TYR A 482 13.17 -14.07 27.24
N SER A 483 12.91 -15.37 27.07
CA SER A 483 13.69 -16.24 26.19
C SER A 483 13.68 -15.80 24.71
N VAL A 484 12.60 -15.13 24.27
CA VAL A 484 12.43 -14.65 22.88
C VAL A 484 13.02 -13.25 22.66
N LYS A 485 13.24 -12.47 23.73
CA LYS A 485 13.61 -11.05 23.61
C LYS A 485 15.13 -10.88 23.52
N SER A 486 15.61 -10.39 22.37
CA SER A 486 17.05 -10.10 22.16
C SER A 486 17.55 -8.84 22.90
N ARG A 487 16.66 -7.90 23.25
CA ARG A 487 17.02 -6.66 23.96
C ARG A 487 16.15 -6.51 25.20
N LEU A 488 16.79 -6.36 26.35
CA LEU A 488 16.16 -6.24 27.66
C LEU A 488 16.33 -4.84 28.22
N ASN A 489 15.25 -4.30 28.78
CA ASN A 489 15.25 -3.04 29.54
C ASN A 489 15.86 -3.25 30.94
N GLN A 490 16.14 -2.16 31.65
CA GLN A 490 16.71 -2.24 33.00
C GLN A 490 15.82 -3.04 33.97
N VAL A 491 14.52 -2.76 34.00
CA VAL A 491 13.53 -3.49 34.82
C VAL A 491 13.50 -4.98 34.50
N GLN A 492 13.64 -5.35 33.22
CA GLN A 492 13.64 -6.75 32.79
C GLN A 492 14.94 -7.47 33.18
N ARG A 493 16.08 -6.76 33.22
CA ARG A 493 17.35 -7.30 33.73
C ARG A 493 17.31 -7.46 35.25
N GLU A 494 16.72 -6.50 35.95
CA GLU A 494 16.47 -6.60 37.39
C GLU A 494 15.57 -7.80 37.71
N GLU A 495 14.50 -8.00 36.93
CA GLU A 495 13.64 -9.18 37.05
C GLU A 495 14.38 -10.48 36.83
N LEU A 496 15.20 -10.60 35.78
CA LEU A 496 16.02 -11.79 35.57
C LEU A 496 17.02 -12.01 36.70
N GLY A 497 17.66 -10.96 37.20
CA GLY A 497 18.57 -11.05 38.35
C GLY A 497 17.86 -11.52 39.62
N LEU A 498 16.64 -11.04 39.88
CA LEU A 498 15.82 -11.49 41.02
C LEU A 498 15.36 -12.94 40.86
N ILE A 499 15.06 -13.37 39.63
CA ILE A 499 14.72 -14.76 39.31
C ILE A 499 15.93 -15.67 39.55
N GLU A 500 17.12 -15.30 39.07
CA GLU A 500 18.36 -16.04 39.28
C GLU A 500 18.69 -16.16 40.78
N GLN A 501 18.61 -15.05 41.53
CA GLN A 501 18.80 -15.06 42.99
C GLN A 501 17.78 -15.97 43.71
N ALA A 502 16.55 -16.03 43.23
CA ALA A 502 15.52 -16.90 43.80
C ALA A 502 15.75 -18.38 43.48
N TYR A 503 16.45 -18.72 42.39
CA TYR A 503 16.92 -20.07 42.09
C TYR A 503 18.09 -20.48 42.99
N ASP A 504 19.06 -19.58 43.19
CA ASP A 504 20.25 -19.86 44.00
C ASP A 504 19.88 -20.04 45.48
N ASN A 505 19.00 -19.18 46.02
CA ASN A 505 18.61 -19.17 47.43
C ASN A 505 17.07 -19.24 47.61
N PRO A 506 16.44 -20.41 47.38
CA PRO A 506 14.98 -20.53 47.39
C PRO A 506 14.35 -20.30 48.77
N HIS A 507 15.03 -20.67 49.86
CA HIS A 507 14.50 -20.51 51.22
C HIS A 507 14.38 -19.03 51.63
N GLU A 508 15.36 -18.21 51.26
CA GLU A 508 15.32 -16.77 51.51
C GLU A 508 14.22 -16.10 50.67
N ALA A 509 14.11 -16.48 49.39
CA ALA A 509 13.07 -16.01 48.49
C ALA A 509 11.66 -16.35 49.02
N LEU A 510 11.43 -17.58 49.50
CA LEU A 510 10.17 -18.01 50.10
C LEU A 510 9.85 -17.25 51.39
N SER A 511 10.84 -17.05 52.27
CA SER A 511 10.68 -16.25 53.49
C SER A 511 10.26 -14.82 53.15
N ARG A 512 10.89 -14.21 52.14
CA ARG A 512 10.55 -12.87 51.63
C ARG A 512 9.13 -12.83 51.05
N ILE A 513 8.74 -13.81 50.24
CA ILE A 513 7.39 -13.93 49.67
C ILE A 513 6.33 -14.03 50.78
N LYS A 514 6.50 -14.94 51.74
CA LYS A 514 5.56 -15.11 52.86
C LYS A 514 5.47 -13.85 53.73
N ARG A 515 6.60 -13.17 53.94
CA ARG A 515 6.62 -11.87 54.63
C ARG A 515 5.80 -10.83 53.86
N HIS A 516 5.97 -10.72 52.54
CA HIS A 516 5.16 -9.80 51.72
C HIS A 516 3.66 -10.11 51.81
N LEU A 517 3.26 -11.39 51.76
CA LEU A 517 1.87 -11.80 51.89
C LEU A 517 1.25 -11.38 53.25
N LEU A 518 2.04 -11.43 54.31
CA LEU A 518 1.60 -11.05 55.67
C LEU A 518 1.54 -9.53 55.86
N THR A 519 2.60 -8.80 55.48
CA THR A 519 2.78 -7.40 55.88
C THR A 519 2.39 -6.39 54.81
N GLN A 520 2.51 -6.73 53.53
CA GLN A 520 2.32 -5.77 52.45
C GLN A 520 0.83 -5.59 52.10
N ARG A 521 0.36 -4.35 52.18
CA ARG A 521 -1.02 -3.93 51.82
C ARG A 521 -1.07 -2.74 50.86
N ALA A 522 0.07 -2.08 50.66
CA ALA A 522 0.27 -1.03 49.66
C ALA A 522 1.32 -1.51 48.65
N PHE A 523 1.01 -1.35 47.36
CA PHE A 523 1.82 -1.82 46.24
C PHE A 523 2.27 -0.64 45.39
N LYS A 524 3.32 -0.85 44.58
CA LYS A 524 3.80 0.18 43.66
C LYS A 524 2.79 0.42 42.53
N GLU A 525 2.98 1.53 41.81
CA GLU A 525 2.17 1.84 40.64
C GLU A 525 2.40 0.84 39.50
N LEU A 526 1.33 0.54 38.75
CA LEU A 526 1.37 -0.33 37.58
C LEU A 526 1.50 0.51 36.31
N THR A 527 2.40 0.11 35.41
CA THR A 527 2.49 0.74 34.09
C THR A 527 1.53 0.06 33.12
N LEU A 528 0.74 0.85 32.40
CA LEU A 528 -0.22 0.35 31.42
C LEU A 528 0.23 0.65 29.99
N GLU A 529 0.35 -0.40 29.20
CA GLU A 529 0.53 -0.33 27.76
C GLU A 529 -0.63 -1.00 27.02
N PHE A 530 -0.73 -0.77 25.71
CA PHE A 530 -1.70 -1.46 24.87
C PHE A 530 -1.02 -2.18 23.73
N MET A 531 -1.35 -3.46 23.57
CA MET A 531 -1.01 -4.21 22.38
C MET A 531 -2.06 -3.94 21.30
N ASP A 532 -1.60 -3.52 20.12
CA ASP A 532 -2.48 -3.32 18.98
C ASP A 532 -2.55 -4.60 18.14
N LEU A 533 -3.70 -5.27 18.19
CA LEU A 533 -4.04 -6.40 17.31
C LEU A 533 -4.72 -5.94 16.02
N TYR A 534 -4.66 -4.64 15.71
CA TYR A 534 -5.28 -3.91 14.59
C TYR A 534 -6.81 -3.91 14.57
N SER A 535 -7.46 -4.94 15.11
CA SER A 535 -8.91 -5.03 15.28
C SER A 535 -9.36 -4.41 16.60
N HIS A 536 -8.82 -4.93 17.70
CA HIS A 536 -9.02 -4.44 19.06
C HIS A 536 -7.67 -4.16 19.74
N LEU A 537 -7.74 -3.54 20.90
CA LEU A 537 -6.58 -3.23 21.74
C LEU A 537 -6.67 -4.10 22.99
N VAL A 538 -5.54 -4.67 23.40
CA VAL A 538 -5.44 -5.47 24.63
C VAL A 538 -4.56 -4.71 25.61
N PRO A 539 -5.03 -4.42 26.85
CA PRO A 539 -4.20 -3.81 27.87
C PRO A 539 -3.12 -4.80 28.34
N ILE A 540 -1.90 -4.31 28.48
CA ILE A 540 -0.76 -4.99 29.08
C ILE A 540 -0.38 -4.22 30.34
N TYR A 541 -0.39 -4.92 31.48
CA TYR A 541 0.03 -4.36 32.76
C TYR A 541 1.46 -4.80 33.05
N GLU A 542 2.33 -3.84 33.35
CA GLU A 542 3.70 -4.07 33.80
C GLU A 542 3.74 -3.84 35.32
N VAL A 543 3.94 -4.94 36.04
CA VAL A 543 4.04 -5.04 37.51
C VAL A 543 5.51 -5.02 37.91
N ASP A 544 5.81 -4.46 39.09
CA ASP A 544 7.16 -4.47 39.67
C ASP A 544 7.71 -5.91 39.78
N PRO A 545 8.99 -6.14 39.45
CA PRO A 545 9.56 -7.49 39.45
C PRO A 545 9.43 -8.26 40.76
N LEU A 546 9.56 -7.59 41.91
CA LEU A 546 9.52 -8.24 43.22
C LEU A 546 8.10 -8.68 43.59
N GLU A 547 7.12 -7.81 43.31
CA GLU A 547 5.70 -8.09 43.48
C GLU A 547 5.28 -9.23 42.55
N LYS A 548 5.75 -9.20 41.30
CA LYS A 548 5.46 -10.23 40.28
C LYS A 548 5.93 -11.63 40.68
N ILE A 549 7.08 -11.79 41.35
CA ILE A 549 7.53 -13.09 41.87
C ILE A 549 6.61 -13.59 42.99
N THR A 550 6.20 -12.69 43.88
CA THR A 550 5.28 -12.98 44.99
C THR A 550 3.91 -13.42 44.45
N ASP A 551 3.38 -12.69 43.47
CA ASP A 551 2.11 -12.99 42.80
C ASP A 551 2.19 -14.31 42.02
N ALA A 552 3.30 -14.57 41.31
CA ALA A 552 3.46 -15.81 40.56
C ALA A 552 3.50 -17.04 41.50
N TYR A 553 4.16 -16.94 42.65
CA TYR A 553 4.13 -18.01 43.65
C TYR A 553 2.72 -18.17 44.25
N LEU A 554 2.04 -17.06 44.58
CA LEU A 554 0.68 -17.10 45.13
C LEU A 554 -0.32 -17.71 44.12
N ASP A 555 -0.18 -17.39 42.83
CA ASP A 555 -0.96 -18.00 41.74
C ASP A 555 -0.78 -19.52 41.74
N GLN A 556 0.47 -20.01 41.75
CA GLN A 556 0.74 -21.46 41.80
C GLN A 556 0.20 -22.13 43.08
N TYR A 557 0.35 -21.47 44.23
CA TYR A 557 -0.16 -21.99 45.50
C TYR A 557 -1.68 -22.10 45.49
N LEU A 558 -2.39 -21.04 45.09
CA LEU A 558 -3.85 -21.01 45.06
C LEU A 558 -4.41 -22.03 44.07
N TRP A 559 -3.84 -22.18 42.87
CA TRP A 559 -4.30 -23.17 41.91
C TRP A 559 -4.08 -24.60 42.39
N TYR A 560 -2.91 -24.90 42.98
CA TYR A 560 -2.62 -26.22 43.52
C TYR A 560 -3.57 -26.61 44.65
N GLU A 561 -3.77 -25.72 45.61
CA GLU A 561 -4.64 -25.94 46.77
C GLU A 561 -6.14 -25.90 46.41
N ALA A 562 -6.52 -25.15 45.37
CA ALA A 562 -7.88 -25.14 44.84
C ALA A 562 -8.24 -26.45 44.14
N ASP A 563 -7.33 -27.02 43.35
CA ASP A 563 -7.56 -28.31 42.69
C ASP A 563 -7.55 -29.47 43.70
N ALA A 564 -6.60 -29.46 44.64
CA ALA A 564 -6.52 -30.45 45.71
C ALA A 564 -7.80 -30.53 46.58
N ARG A 565 -8.52 -29.40 46.72
CA ARG A 565 -9.81 -29.32 47.43
C ARG A 565 -11.02 -29.31 46.51
N HIS A 566 -10.84 -29.50 45.20
CA HIS A 566 -11.88 -29.47 44.18
C HIS A 566 -12.78 -28.22 44.23
N LEU A 567 -12.20 -27.05 44.49
CA LEU A 567 -12.93 -25.78 44.58
C LEU A 567 -13.72 -25.53 43.29
N PHE A 568 -13.09 -25.63 42.13
CA PHE A 568 -13.75 -25.41 40.84
C PHE A 568 -14.48 -26.67 40.36
N PRO A 569 -15.78 -26.59 40.01
CA PRO A 569 -16.50 -27.68 39.38
C PRO A 569 -16.05 -27.95 37.96
N ASN A 570 -16.37 -29.15 37.46
CA ASN A 570 -16.01 -29.59 36.11
C ASN A 570 -16.56 -28.71 34.97
N TRP A 571 -17.62 -27.92 35.20
CA TRP A 571 -18.17 -27.01 34.18
C TRP A 571 -17.38 -25.70 34.04
N VAL A 572 -16.47 -25.38 34.98
CA VAL A 572 -15.59 -24.23 34.86
C VAL A 572 -14.47 -24.60 33.88
N LYS A 573 -14.45 -23.90 32.74
CA LYS A 573 -13.45 -24.06 31.68
C LYS A 573 -12.81 -22.70 31.39
N PRO A 574 -11.54 -22.66 30.95
CA PRO A 574 -10.63 -23.77 30.61
C PRO A 574 -10.14 -24.57 31.83
N ALA A 575 -9.77 -25.84 31.63
CA ALA A 575 -9.22 -26.74 32.65
C ALA A 575 -8.03 -27.54 32.08
N ASP A 576 -7.06 -27.91 32.92
CA ASP A 576 -5.77 -28.50 32.49
C ASP A 576 -5.89 -29.89 31.84
N SER A 577 -6.99 -30.60 32.11
CA SER A 577 -7.24 -31.93 31.57
C SER A 577 -7.42 -31.99 30.04
N GLU A 578 -7.75 -30.87 29.40
CA GLU A 578 -8.12 -30.89 27.98
C GLU A 578 -7.82 -29.57 27.23
N PRO A 579 -7.33 -29.66 25.98
CA PRO A 579 -7.19 -28.49 25.14
C PRO A 579 -8.56 -28.04 24.57
N PRO A 580 -8.72 -26.77 24.16
CA PRO A 580 -9.99 -26.24 23.66
C PRO A 580 -10.66 -27.05 22.53
N PRO A 581 -9.93 -27.61 21.53
CA PRO A 581 -10.56 -28.45 20.51
C PRO A 581 -11.16 -29.74 21.07
N LEU A 582 -10.53 -30.35 22.07
CA LEU A 582 -11.05 -31.55 22.72
C LEU A 582 -12.28 -31.23 23.57
N LEU A 583 -12.30 -30.06 24.23
CA LEU A 583 -13.48 -29.57 24.94
C LEU A 583 -14.68 -29.43 23.99
N VAL A 584 -14.49 -28.85 22.80
CA VAL A 584 -15.56 -28.74 21.79
C VAL A 584 -16.03 -30.13 21.36
N TYR A 585 -15.10 -31.06 21.14
CA TYR A 585 -15.45 -32.43 20.79
C TYR A 585 -16.28 -33.13 21.89
N LYS A 586 -15.85 -33.05 23.15
CA LYS A 586 -16.60 -33.60 24.29
C LYS A 586 -17.95 -32.92 24.48
N PHE A 587 -18.04 -31.62 24.20
CA PHE A 587 -19.31 -30.88 24.23
C PHE A 587 -20.28 -31.41 23.17
N CYS A 588 -19.82 -31.59 21.93
CA CYS A 588 -20.63 -32.19 20.86
C CYS A 588 -21.05 -33.62 21.19
N GLN A 589 -20.13 -34.46 21.69
CA GLN A 589 -20.47 -35.81 22.13
C GLN A 589 -21.45 -35.81 23.30
N GLY A 590 -21.27 -34.90 24.27
CA GLY A 590 -22.14 -34.74 25.43
C GLY A 590 -23.58 -34.44 25.01
N ILE A 591 -23.78 -33.53 24.05
CA ILE A 591 -25.10 -33.25 23.48
C ILE A 591 -25.67 -34.51 22.81
N ASN A 592 -24.88 -35.18 21.96
CA ASN A 592 -25.37 -36.33 21.21
C ASN A 592 -25.72 -37.55 22.07
N ASN A 593 -25.10 -37.67 23.24
CA ASN A 593 -25.34 -38.77 24.17
C ASN A 593 -26.51 -38.51 25.13
N LEU A 594 -27.19 -37.36 25.03
CA LEU A 594 -28.42 -37.11 25.78
C LEU A 594 -29.56 -37.99 25.26
N THR A 595 -30.42 -38.43 26.17
CA THR A 595 -31.58 -39.28 25.86
C THR A 595 -32.56 -38.51 24.99
N ASP A 596 -32.89 -39.06 23.83
CA ASP A 596 -33.94 -38.54 22.92
C ASP A 596 -33.79 -37.09 22.47
N VAL A 597 -32.59 -36.51 22.59
CA VAL A 597 -32.31 -35.10 22.30
C VAL A 597 -32.70 -34.64 20.89
N TRP A 598 -32.73 -35.57 19.93
CA TRP A 598 -33.09 -35.28 18.54
C TRP A 598 -34.54 -35.64 18.19
N LYS A 599 -35.33 -36.19 19.14
CA LYS A 599 -36.76 -36.45 18.94
C LYS A 599 -37.52 -35.13 19.09
N THR A 600 -38.44 -34.88 18.16
CA THR A 600 -39.25 -33.65 18.12
C THR A 600 -40.74 -33.94 17.90
N SER A 601 -41.15 -35.20 18.12
CA SER A 601 -42.54 -35.67 17.92
C SER A 601 -43.57 -34.94 18.77
N ASP A 602 -43.20 -34.56 19.99
CA ASP A 602 -44.11 -34.02 21.01
C ASP A 602 -43.96 -32.50 21.20
N GLY A 603 -43.40 -31.81 20.20
CA GLY A 603 -43.14 -30.36 20.26
C GLY A 603 -41.90 -29.97 21.06
N GLU A 604 -40.99 -30.92 21.31
CA GLU A 604 -39.72 -30.69 22.00
C GLU A 604 -38.75 -29.84 21.16
N ALA A 605 -37.93 -29.02 21.82
CA ALA A 605 -36.93 -28.17 21.17
C ALA A 605 -35.63 -28.09 21.98
N VAL A 606 -34.50 -28.23 21.30
CA VAL A 606 -33.17 -28.07 21.88
C VAL A 606 -32.71 -26.63 21.71
N VAL A 607 -32.34 -25.97 22.81
CA VAL A 607 -31.86 -24.58 22.82
C VAL A 607 -30.41 -24.53 23.27
N LEU A 608 -29.55 -23.98 22.40
CA LEU A 608 -28.16 -23.68 22.74
C LEU A 608 -28.01 -22.18 22.98
N LEU A 609 -27.62 -21.80 24.20
CA LEU A 609 -27.32 -20.42 24.57
C LEU A 609 -25.80 -20.20 24.62
N GLU A 610 -25.27 -19.39 23.71
CA GLU A 610 -23.91 -18.85 23.79
C GLU A 610 -23.99 -17.36 24.13
N THR A 611 -23.36 -16.96 25.23
CA THR A 611 -23.25 -15.54 25.61
C THR A 611 -21.92 -15.26 26.27
N LYS A 612 -21.54 -13.98 26.30
CA LYS A 612 -20.34 -13.49 26.99
C LYS A 612 -20.78 -12.57 28.10
N TYR A 613 -20.30 -12.81 29.31
CA TYR A 613 -20.51 -11.89 30.40
C TYR A 613 -19.83 -10.55 30.09
N GLU A 614 -20.62 -9.50 29.88
CA GLU A 614 -20.09 -8.19 29.56
C GLU A 614 -19.48 -7.51 30.78
N LYS A 615 -18.28 -6.93 30.61
CA LYS A 615 -17.66 -6.04 31.61
C LYS A 615 -17.43 -6.67 33.00
N VAL A 616 -17.28 -8.00 33.10
CA VAL A 616 -17.01 -8.68 34.39
C VAL A 616 -15.81 -8.08 35.11
N ARG A 617 -14.68 -7.96 34.41
CA ARG A 617 -13.43 -7.43 34.99
C ARG A 617 -13.54 -5.98 35.43
N THR A 618 -14.34 -5.16 34.74
CA THR A 618 -14.48 -3.73 35.07
C THR A 618 -15.55 -3.47 36.13
N LYS A 619 -16.48 -4.41 36.35
CA LYS A 619 -17.57 -4.31 37.33
C LYS A 619 -17.31 -5.07 38.64
N GLN A 620 -16.19 -5.79 38.75
CA GLN A 620 -15.81 -6.47 40.00
C GLN A 620 -15.48 -5.47 41.12
N ARG A 621 -15.91 -5.77 42.34
CA ARG A 621 -15.73 -4.93 43.54
C ARG A 621 -14.56 -5.44 44.40
N SER A 622 -13.67 -4.54 44.82
CA SER A 622 -12.54 -4.83 45.71
C SER A 622 -12.95 -5.14 47.16
N ASP A 623 -13.93 -4.42 47.73
CA ASP A 623 -14.28 -4.60 49.16
C ASP A 623 -14.88 -5.98 49.48
N ARG A 624 -15.34 -6.73 48.46
CA ARG A 624 -15.89 -8.08 48.62
C ARG A 624 -14.94 -9.20 48.21
N LEU A 625 -13.76 -8.88 47.69
CA LEU A 625 -12.67 -9.86 47.58
C LEU A 625 -12.23 -10.34 48.97
N VAL A 626 -12.42 -9.53 50.01
CA VAL A 626 -12.11 -9.89 51.41
C VAL A 626 -13.07 -10.94 51.98
N CYS A 627 -14.23 -11.21 51.35
CA CYS A 627 -15.15 -12.26 51.83
C CYS A 627 -15.19 -13.51 50.93
N MET A 628 -14.49 -13.54 49.79
CA MET A 628 -14.35 -14.73 48.94
C MET A 628 -12.92 -15.29 48.88
N CYS A 629 -11.94 -14.60 49.47
CA CYS A 629 -10.55 -15.06 49.60
C CYS A 629 -10.11 -15.30 51.06
N TRP A 630 -11.06 -15.65 51.95
CA TRP A 630 -10.76 -16.21 53.28
C TRP A 630 -11.41 -17.58 53.42
#